data_AF-A0A6C1U1P9-F1
#
_entry.id   AF-A0A6C1U1P9-F1
#
_cell.length_a   1.000
_cell.length_b   1.000
_cell.length_c   1.000
_cell.angle_alpha   90.00
_cell.angle_beta   90.00
_cell.angle_gamma   90.00
#
_symmetry.space_group_name_H-M   'P 1'
#
loop_
_entity.id
_entity.type
_entity.pdbx_description
1 polymer ?
#
loop_
_entity_poly.entity_id
_entity_poly.type
_entity_poly.pdbx_seq_one_letter_code
_entity_poly.pdbx_strand_id
1 'polypeptide(L)'
;VQGKTHMEDLPQDRQAIVIDEIPYQVNKVKLIEKIGELVKEKRIDGITEIRDESDKSGIRVVIDLRRNAEASFILNQILGLTPLRSSFSVNTLVLNNNRPALMSLKEIIAAFINFRKEVLIRRTEFRLRKTREKAHIYIGLYIAVLSIDEVIKIIRGAKDPAEASRELLNKEWKTSAE
;
A
#
# COMPACT_ATOMS: atom_id res chain seq x y z
N VAL A 1 3.14 -11.96 19.39
CA VAL A 1 3.84 -10.71 19.00
C VAL A 1 4.40 -10.09 20.26
N GLN A 2 5.64 -9.61 20.20
CA GLN A 2 6.31 -9.02 21.35
C GLN A 2 7.03 -7.75 20.91
N GLY A 3 7.04 -6.74 21.76
CA GLY A 3 7.87 -5.56 21.59
C GLY A 3 9.37 -5.88 21.66
N LYS A 4 10.17 -5.02 21.05
CA LYS A 4 11.63 -5.09 21.14
C LYS A 4 12.09 -4.30 22.36
N THR A 5 12.93 -4.92 23.16
CA THR A 5 13.44 -4.34 24.40
C THR A 5 14.93 -4.63 24.53
N HIS A 6 15.66 -3.72 25.16
CA HIS A 6 17.03 -3.96 25.59
C HIS A 6 17.25 -3.41 27.00
N MET A 7 18.38 -3.77 27.61
CA MET A 7 18.78 -3.29 28.93
C MET A 7 19.90 -2.27 28.78
N GLU A 8 19.81 -1.16 29.49
CA GLU A 8 20.88 -0.16 29.61
C GLU A 8 21.36 -0.13 31.06
N ASP A 9 22.68 -0.16 31.27
CA ASP A 9 23.26 0.07 32.59
C ASP A 9 23.32 1.57 32.88
N LEU A 10 22.77 1.97 34.02
CA LEU A 10 22.73 3.34 34.50
C LEU A 10 23.81 3.57 35.57
N PRO A 11 24.22 4.83 35.79
CA PRO A 11 25.13 5.17 36.88
C PRO A 11 24.61 4.70 38.24
N GLN A 12 25.55 4.34 39.13
CA GLN A 12 25.31 3.87 40.49
C GLN A 12 24.68 2.46 40.58
N ASP A 13 25.14 1.53 39.75
CA ASP A 13 24.70 0.12 39.71
C ASP A 13 23.19 -0.03 39.56
N ARG A 14 22.59 0.84 38.74
CA ARG A 14 21.17 0.77 38.36
C ARG A 14 21.07 0.23 36.95
N GLN A 15 19.92 -0.36 36.64
CA GLN A 15 19.60 -0.81 35.29
C GLN A 15 18.32 -0.15 34.82
N ALA A 16 18.20 0.02 33.51
CA ALA A 16 16.97 0.43 32.85
C ALA A 16 16.54 -0.62 31.84
N ILE A 17 15.23 -0.82 31.75
CA ILE A 17 14.62 -1.57 30.65
C ILE A 17 14.13 -0.54 29.64
N VAL A 18 14.61 -0.64 28.41
CA VAL A 18 14.21 0.23 27.31
C VAL A 18 13.32 -0.54 26.37
N ILE A 19 12.18 0.04 26.02
CA ILE A 19 11.26 -0.46 24.99
C ILE A 19 11.48 0.36 23.72
N ASP A 20 11.99 -0.29 22.67
CA ASP A 20 12.27 0.30 21.36
C ASP A 20 11.09 0.15 20.39
N GLU A 21 10.33 -0.95 20.53
CA GLU A 21 9.22 -1.28 19.65
C GLU A 21 8.06 -1.87 20.46
N ILE A 22 6.83 -1.59 20.05
CA ILE A 22 5.62 -2.14 20.66
C ILE A 22 4.83 -3.00 19.66
N PRO A 23 4.03 -3.98 20.12
CA PRO A 23 3.22 -4.79 19.22
C PRO A 23 2.21 -3.96 18.41
N TYR A 24 1.85 -4.47 17.22
CA TYR A 24 0.83 -3.86 16.37
C TYR A 24 -0.50 -3.64 17.11
N GLN A 25 -1.17 -2.51 16.85
CA GLN A 25 -2.41 -2.07 17.50
C GLN A 25 -2.33 -1.81 19.02
N VAL A 26 -1.16 -1.91 19.64
CA VAL A 26 -0.98 -1.49 21.03
C VAL A 26 -0.77 0.02 21.08
N ASN A 27 -1.53 0.71 21.93
CA ASN A 27 -1.35 2.13 22.15
C ASN A 27 -0.23 2.36 23.19
N LYS A 28 0.81 3.12 22.80
CA LYS A 28 1.96 3.43 23.66
C LYS A 28 1.56 4.06 25.00
N VAL A 29 0.73 5.10 24.97
CA VAL A 29 0.33 5.84 26.18
C VAL A 29 -0.41 4.91 27.14
N LYS A 30 -1.37 4.13 26.64
CA LYS A 30 -2.09 3.15 27.46
C LYS A 30 -1.19 2.04 28.02
N LEU A 31 -0.16 1.63 27.27
CA LEU A 31 0.82 0.67 27.77
C LEU A 31 1.61 1.25 28.96
N ILE A 32 2.09 2.49 28.83
CA ILE A 32 2.83 3.19 29.89
C ILE A 32 1.95 3.39 31.13
N GLU A 33 0.71 3.87 30.95
CA GLU A 33 -0.28 4.00 32.02
C GLU A 33 -0.49 2.67 32.73
N LYS A 34 -0.63 1.57 31.97
CA LYS A 34 -0.83 0.25 32.55
C LYS A 34 0.36 -0.22 33.37
N ILE A 35 1.59 0.02 32.91
CA ILE A 35 2.79 -0.30 33.69
C ILE A 35 2.79 0.53 34.98
N GLY A 36 2.47 1.83 34.90
CA GLY A 36 2.36 2.71 36.06
C GLY A 36 1.31 2.25 37.08
N GLU A 37 0.15 1.78 36.63
CA GLU A 37 -0.87 1.15 37.49
C GLU A 37 -0.33 -0.09 38.21
N LEU A 38 0.33 -1.00 37.48
CA LEU A 38 0.88 -2.23 38.05
C LEU A 38 1.96 -1.96 39.11
N VAL A 39 2.73 -0.87 38.96
CA VAL A 39 3.69 -0.41 39.96
C VAL A 39 2.96 0.14 41.20
N LYS A 40 1.91 0.96 41.02
CA LYS A 40 1.11 1.51 42.13
C LYS A 40 0.40 0.41 42.93
N GLU A 41 -0.10 -0.62 42.26
CA GLU A 41 -0.74 -1.80 42.87
C GLU A 41 0.26 -2.77 43.51
N LYS A 42 1.58 -2.49 43.44
CA LYS A 42 2.67 -3.37 43.88
C LYS A 42 2.65 -4.76 43.23
N ARG A 43 2.04 -4.88 42.05
CA ARG A 43 2.08 -6.10 41.25
C ARG A 43 3.41 -6.28 40.55
N ILE A 44 4.07 -5.18 40.22
CA ILE A 44 5.45 -5.14 39.76
C ILE A 44 6.23 -4.28 40.75
N ASP A 45 7.19 -4.88 41.44
CA ASP A 45 8.09 -4.18 42.35
C ASP A 45 9.47 -3.94 41.70
N GLY A 46 10.16 -2.88 42.13
CA GLY A 46 11.51 -2.57 41.67
C GLY A 46 11.61 -1.55 40.52
N ILE A 47 10.49 -1.03 40.01
CA ILE A 47 10.50 0.13 39.09
C ILE A 47 10.53 1.42 39.91
N THR A 48 11.43 2.35 39.57
CA THR A 48 11.52 3.69 40.18
C THR A 48 10.78 4.74 39.39
N GLU A 49 10.97 4.76 38.07
CA GLU A 49 10.43 5.79 37.19
C GLU A 49 10.18 5.21 35.80
N ILE A 50 9.19 5.76 35.10
CA ILE A 50 8.91 5.43 33.70
C ILE A 50 8.93 6.75 32.93
N ARG A 51 9.80 6.86 31.92
CA ARG A 51 9.94 8.05 31.07
C ARG A 51 9.65 7.70 29.62
N ASP A 52 8.85 8.53 28.97
CA ASP A 52 8.63 8.47 27.53
C ASP A 52 9.61 9.44 26.84
N GLU A 53 10.68 8.90 26.28
CA GLU A 53 11.71 9.62 25.53
C GLU A 53 11.50 9.46 24.02
N SER A 54 10.31 9.04 23.59
CA SER A 54 10.00 8.85 22.18
C SER A 54 9.96 10.20 21.45
N ASP A 55 10.47 10.21 20.22
CA ASP A 55 10.46 11.37 19.35
C ASP A 55 9.79 11.03 18.00
N LYS A 56 10.05 11.84 16.97
CA LYS A 56 9.54 11.56 15.61
C LYS A 56 10.24 10.39 14.93
N SER A 57 11.42 9.99 15.42
CA SER A 57 12.28 8.98 14.80
C SER A 57 12.05 7.57 15.34
N GLY A 58 11.51 7.44 16.56
CA GLY A 58 11.23 6.13 17.14
C GLY A 58 10.52 6.16 18.48
N ILE A 59 10.17 4.96 18.94
CA ILE A 59 9.65 4.74 20.29
C ILE A 59 10.85 4.49 21.20
N ARG A 60 10.91 5.20 22.32
CA ARG A 60 11.85 4.93 23.40
C ARG A 60 11.15 5.16 24.72
N VAL A 61 10.75 4.08 25.38
CA VAL A 61 10.21 4.14 26.74
C VAL A 61 11.24 3.56 27.68
N VAL A 62 11.71 4.38 28.62
CA VAL A 62 12.76 4.03 29.58
C VAL A 62 12.11 3.74 30.92
N ILE A 63 12.37 2.55 31.45
CA ILE A 63 11.87 2.08 32.74
C ILE A 63 13.07 1.92 33.66
N ASP A 64 13.25 2.89 34.55
CA ASP A 64 14.35 2.86 35.52
C ASP A 64 14.01 1.88 36.65
N LEU A 65 15.02 1.11 37.06
CA LEU A 65 14.90 0.15 38.14
C LEU A 65 15.62 0.62 39.40
N ARG A 66 15.17 0.14 40.57
CA ARG A 66 15.88 0.30 41.84
C ARG A 66 17.22 -0.44 41.81
N ARG A 67 18.13 -0.02 42.68
CA ARG A 67 19.36 -0.77 42.95
C ARG A 67 19.02 -2.20 43.41
N ASN A 68 19.78 -3.17 42.92
CA ASN A 68 19.62 -4.61 43.16
C ASN A 68 18.33 -5.25 42.60
N ALA A 69 17.56 -4.54 41.77
CA ALA A 69 16.45 -5.13 41.05
C ALA A 69 16.97 -5.95 39.87
N GLU A 70 16.50 -7.19 39.73
CA GLU A 70 16.86 -8.03 38.59
C GLU A 70 16.03 -7.62 37.36
N ALA A 71 16.66 -6.98 36.38
CA ALA A 71 15.99 -6.46 35.19
C ALA A 71 15.25 -7.55 34.38
N SER A 72 15.84 -8.73 34.24
CA SER A 72 15.23 -9.88 33.56
C SER A 72 13.91 -10.32 34.20
N PHE A 73 13.85 -10.34 35.53
CA PHE A 73 12.64 -10.72 36.27
C PHE A 73 11.53 -9.67 36.08
N ILE A 74 11.86 -8.39 36.18
CA ILE A 74 10.91 -7.28 35.98
C ILE A 74 10.41 -7.26 34.53
N LEU A 75 11.30 -7.44 33.55
CA LEU A 75 10.93 -7.53 32.14
C LEU A 75 9.92 -8.67 31.92
N ASN A 76 10.15 -9.85 32.50
CA ASN A 76 9.22 -10.96 32.40
C ASN A 76 7.84 -10.65 33.01
N GLN A 77 7.79 -9.94 34.13
CA GLN A 77 6.53 -9.48 34.71
C GLN A 77 5.82 -8.48 33.80
N ILE A 78 6.52 -7.50 33.24
CA ILE A 78 5.96 -6.54 32.27
C ILE A 78 5.39 -7.30 31.08
N LEU A 79 6.14 -8.25 30.51
CA LEU A 79 5.68 -9.06 29.37
C LEU A 79 4.48 -9.94 29.71
N GLY A 80 4.36 -10.44 30.94
CA GLY A 80 3.24 -11.28 31.37
C GLY A 80 1.97 -10.49 31.73
N LEU A 81 2.12 -9.27 32.22
CA LEU A 81 1.02 -8.48 32.79
C LEU A 81 0.56 -7.31 31.93
N THR A 82 1.24 -7.06 30.80
CA THR A 82 0.96 -5.93 29.91
C THR A 82 0.86 -6.39 28.46
N PRO A 83 0.24 -5.59 27.56
CA PRO A 83 0.18 -5.93 26.14
C PRO A 83 1.52 -5.79 25.41
N LEU A 84 2.65 -5.55 26.10
CA LEU A 84 3.99 -5.57 25.50
C LEU A 84 4.33 -6.93 24.87
N ARG A 85 3.75 -8.01 25.39
CA ARG A 85 3.65 -9.32 24.73
C ARG A 85 2.18 -9.68 24.60
N SER A 86 1.74 -9.95 23.38
CA SER A 86 0.34 -10.28 23.10
C SER A 86 0.21 -11.34 22.00
N SER A 87 -0.88 -12.08 22.00
CA SER A 87 -1.25 -12.95 20.87
C SER A 87 -1.87 -12.11 19.76
N PHE A 88 -1.40 -12.27 18.53
CA PHE A 88 -2.06 -11.71 17.35
C PHE A 88 -2.75 -12.85 16.60
N SER A 89 -4.07 -12.92 16.77
CA SER A 89 -4.88 -13.93 16.09
C SER A 89 -5.28 -13.41 14.72
N VAL A 90 -4.91 -14.15 13.67
CA VAL A 90 -5.25 -13.79 12.30
C VAL A 90 -6.61 -14.39 11.94
N ASN A 91 -7.58 -13.54 11.60
CA ASN A 91 -8.86 -13.96 11.04
C ASN A 91 -9.05 -13.31 9.66
N THR A 92 -8.77 -14.07 8.61
CA THR A 92 -8.75 -13.54 7.24
C THR A 92 -10.10 -13.69 6.55
N LEU A 93 -11.09 -12.97 7.07
CA LEU A 93 -12.41 -12.84 6.47
C LEU A 93 -12.39 -11.77 5.38
N VAL A 94 -12.74 -12.14 4.15
CA VAL A 94 -12.70 -11.26 2.99
C VAL A 94 -13.97 -11.42 2.15
N LEU A 95 -14.25 -10.43 1.30
CA LEU A 95 -15.30 -10.54 0.27
C LEU A 95 -14.67 -11.04 -1.02
N ASN A 96 -15.05 -12.26 -1.42
CA ASN A 96 -14.70 -12.82 -2.72
C ASN A 96 -15.96 -12.87 -3.58
N ASN A 97 -16.00 -12.11 -4.68
CA ASN A 97 -17.16 -11.98 -5.56
C ASN A 97 -18.47 -11.68 -4.79
N ASN A 98 -18.43 -10.67 -3.92
CA ASN A 98 -19.54 -10.24 -3.05
C ASN A 98 -20.03 -11.30 -2.05
N ARG A 99 -19.24 -12.35 -1.78
CA ARG A 99 -19.54 -13.35 -0.75
C ARG A 99 -18.47 -13.34 0.35
N PRO A 100 -18.85 -13.35 1.64
CA PRO A 100 -17.89 -13.50 2.72
C PRO A 100 -17.24 -14.89 2.63
N ALA A 101 -15.91 -14.92 2.70
CA ALA A 101 -15.13 -16.15 2.72
C ALA A 101 -13.94 -16.00 3.67
N LEU A 102 -13.62 -17.07 4.39
CA LEU A 102 -12.34 -17.19 5.09
C LEU A 102 -11.33 -17.71 4.07
N MET A 103 -10.28 -16.93 3.81
CA MET A 103 -9.28 -17.27 2.80
C MET A 103 -7.89 -17.41 3.43
N SER A 104 -7.19 -18.46 3.03
CA SER A 104 -5.77 -18.63 3.29
C SER A 104 -4.92 -17.64 2.48
N LEU A 105 -3.67 -17.44 2.88
CA LEU A 105 -2.73 -16.58 2.16
C LEU A 105 -2.59 -16.95 0.67
N LYS A 106 -2.55 -18.25 0.36
CA LYS A 106 -2.45 -18.75 -1.01
C LYS A 106 -3.66 -18.32 -1.86
N GLU A 107 -4.86 -18.43 -1.30
CA GLU A 107 -6.10 -18.07 -1.97
C GLU A 107 -6.18 -16.55 -2.22
N ILE A 108 -5.74 -15.74 -1.26
CA ILE A 108 -5.70 -14.27 -1.41
C ILE A 108 -4.75 -13.87 -2.54
N ILE A 109 -3.54 -14.44 -2.57
CA ILE A 109 -2.57 -14.17 -3.62
C ILE A 109 -3.12 -14.62 -4.99
N ALA A 110 -3.75 -15.79 -5.06
CA ALA A 110 -4.37 -16.28 -6.29
C ALA A 110 -5.49 -15.34 -6.78
N ALA A 111 -6.38 -14.89 -5.88
CA ALA A 111 -7.43 -13.93 -6.20
C ALA A 111 -6.85 -12.59 -6.70
N PHE A 112 -5.80 -12.08 -6.04
CA PHE A 112 -5.10 -10.88 -6.47
C PHE A 112 -4.51 -11.02 -7.88
N ILE A 113 -3.82 -12.14 -8.15
CA ILE A 113 -3.23 -12.39 -9.48
C ILE A 113 -4.32 -12.45 -10.56
N ASN A 114 -5.44 -13.13 -10.28
CA ASN A 114 -6.56 -13.23 -11.22
C ASN A 114 -7.15 -11.85 -11.54
N PHE A 115 -7.38 -11.03 -10.50
CA PHE A 115 -7.82 -9.64 -10.70
C PHE A 115 -6.82 -8.83 -11.52
N ARG A 116 -5.51 -8.97 -11.26
CA ARG A 116 -4.47 -8.28 -12.03
C ARG A 116 -4.42 -8.69 -13.50
N LYS A 117 -4.69 -9.97 -13.81
CA LYS A 117 -4.82 -10.45 -15.20
C LYS A 117 -5.98 -9.78 -15.92
N GLU A 118 -7.15 -9.70 -15.27
CA GLU A 118 -8.33 -9.04 -15.83
C GLU A 118 -8.08 -7.55 -16.10
N VAL A 119 -7.47 -6.84 -15.14
CA VAL A 119 -7.08 -5.43 -15.31
C VAL A 119 -6.10 -5.27 -16.47
N LEU A 120 -5.14 -6.17 -16.62
CA LEU A 120 -4.15 -6.14 -17.70
C LEU A 120 -4.81 -6.33 -19.08
N ILE A 121 -5.73 -7.28 -19.19
CA ILE A 121 -6.49 -7.53 -20.44
C ILE A 121 -7.28 -6.28 -20.81
N ARG A 122 -8.11 -5.76 -19.89
CA ARG A 122 -8.91 -4.54 -20.12
C ARG A 122 -8.05 -3.35 -20.55
N ARG A 123 -6.89 -3.16 -19.91
CA ARG A 123 -5.96 -2.08 -20.28
C ARG A 123 -5.38 -2.28 -21.67
N THR A 124 -5.03 -3.52 -22.02
CA THR A 124 -4.46 -3.84 -23.34
C THR A 124 -5.49 -3.66 -24.45
N GLU A 125 -6.72 -4.12 -24.25
CA GLU A 125 -7.84 -3.91 -25.17
C GLU A 125 -8.14 -2.42 -25.38
N PHE A 126 -8.16 -1.64 -24.30
CA PHE A 126 -8.32 -0.20 -24.38
C PHE A 126 -7.22 0.45 -25.24
N ARG A 127 -5.96 0.08 -25.01
CA ARG A 127 -4.81 0.60 -25.78
C ARG A 127 -4.86 0.16 -27.23
N LEU A 128 -5.24 -1.09 -27.50
CA LEU A 128 -5.41 -1.62 -28.85
C LEU A 128 -6.48 -0.83 -29.61
N ARG A 129 -7.64 -0.57 -28.98
CA ARG A 129 -8.71 0.24 -29.58
C ARG A 129 -8.22 1.65 -29.92
N LYS A 130 -7.55 2.33 -28.98
CA LYS A 130 -6.97 3.67 -29.22
C LYS A 130 -5.90 3.67 -30.32
N THR A 131 -5.12 2.62 -30.41
CA THR A 131 -4.11 2.49 -31.47
C THR A 131 -4.76 2.26 -32.83
N ARG A 132 -5.82 1.45 -32.92
CA ARG A 132 -6.60 1.24 -34.14
C ARG A 132 -7.32 2.51 -34.61
N GLU A 133 -7.92 3.27 -33.69
CA GLU A 133 -8.53 4.59 -34.00
C GLU A 133 -7.48 5.52 -34.64
N LYS A 134 -6.27 5.59 -34.08
CA LYS A 134 -5.17 6.39 -34.66
C LYS A 134 -4.68 5.85 -36.00
N ALA A 135 -4.51 4.53 -36.10
CA ALA A 135 -4.06 3.89 -37.33
C ALA A 135 -5.04 4.14 -38.49
N HIS A 136 -6.36 4.11 -38.22
CA HIS A 136 -7.38 4.43 -39.22
C HIS A 136 -7.21 5.85 -39.78
N ILE A 137 -7.00 6.84 -38.91
CA ILE A 137 -6.74 8.23 -39.32
C ILE A 137 -5.44 8.31 -40.15
N TYR A 138 -4.37 7.65 -39.70
CA TYR A 138 -3.10 7.67 -40.42
C TYR A 138 -3.17 7.01 -41.79
N ILE A 139 -3.94 5.92 -41.93
CA ILE A 139 -4.17 5.29 -43.24
C ILE A 139 -4.90 6.26 -44.17
N GLY A 140 -5.95 6.94 -43.69
CA GLY A 140 -6.66 7.95 -44.48
C GLY A 140 -5.76 9.11 -44.93
N LEU A 141 -4.92 9.63 -44.02
CA LEU A 141 -3.94 10.67 -44.35
C LEU A 141 -2.89 10.18 -45.34
N TYR A 142 -2.41 8.95 -45.20
CA TYR A 142 -1.44 8.36 -46.11
C TYR A 142 -2.00 8.25 -47.54
N ILE A 143 -3.23 7.74 -47.69
CA ILE A 143 -3.93 7.69 -48.97
C ILE A 143 -4.11 9.10 -49.56
N ALA A 144 -4.50 10.07 -48.72
CA ALA A 144 -4.66 11.46 -49.17
C ALA A 144 -3.34 12.06 -49.67
N VAL A 145 -2.21 11.71 -49.06
CA VAL A 145 -0.87 12.14 -49.52
C VAL A 145 -0.48 11.47 -50.85
N LEU A 146 -0.79 10.18 -51.03
CA LEU A 146 -0.52 9.48 -52.29
C LEU A 146 -1.31 10.05 -53.48
N SER A 147 -2.53 10.55 -53.24
CA SER A 147 -3.42 11.10 -54.27
C SER A 147 -3.69 12.60 -54.10
N ILE A 148 -2.67 13.35 -53.67
CA ILE A 148 -2.81 14.73 -53.19
C ILE A 148 -3.47 15.68 -54.21
N ASP A 149 -3.13 15.56 -55.49
CA ASP A 149 -3.66 16.43 -56.55
C ASP A 149 -5.18 16.25 -56.73
N GLU A 150 -5.64 15.00 -56.66
CA GLU A 150 -7.06 14.67 -56.80
C GLU A 150 -7.86 15.11 -55.57
N VAL A 151 -7.29 14.94 -54.37
CA VAL A 151 -7.90 15.42 -53.12
C VAL A 151 -8.05 16.94 -53.16
N ILE A 152 -7.01 17.69 -53.58
CA ILE A 152 -7.07 19.14 -53.72
C ILE A 152 -8.13 19.56 -54.75
N LYS A 153 -8.24 18.85 -55.87
CA LYS A 153 -9.23 19.14 -56.92
C LYS A 153 -10.66 19.00 -56.41
N ILE A 154 -10.96 17.92 -55.67
CA ILE A 154 -12.27 17.70 -55.05
C ILE A 154 -12.58 18.80 -54.04
N ILE A 155 -11.65 19.09 -53.13
CA ILE A 155 -11.86 20.11 -52.08
C ILE A 155 -12.06 21.51 -52.68
N ARG A 156 -11.31 21.89 -53.72
CA ARG A 156 -11.47 23.20 -54.39
C ARG A 156 -12.73 23.29 -55.25
N GLY A 157 -13.25 22.16 -55.73
CA GLY A 157 -14.45 22.09 -56.57
C GLY A 157 -15.76 22.06 -55.79
N ALA A 158 -15.73 21.63 -54.52
CA ALA A 158 -16.90 21.56 -53.66
C ALA A 158 -17.39 22.95 -53.21
N LYS A 159 -18.71 23.11 -53.07
CA LYS A 159 -19.35 24.35 -52.63
C LYS A 159 -19.19 24.59 -51.13
N ASP A 160 -19.11 23.52 -50.33
CA ASP A 160 -18.96 23.56 -48.88
C ASP A 160 -18.18 22.33 -48.33
N PRO A 161 -17.71 22.37 -47.07
CA PRO A 161 -16.97 21.25 -46.47
C PRO A 161 -17.77 19.94 -46.34
N ALA A 162 -19.10 20.00 -46.27
CA ALA A 162 -19.95 18.82 -46.13
C ALA A 162 -20.12 18.10 -47.47
N GLU A 163 -20.15 18.84 -48.58
CA GLU A 163 -20.06 18.31 -49.94
C GLU A 163 -18.70 17.68 -50.20
N ALA A 164 -17.60 18.38 -49.89
CA ALA A 164 -16.25 17.84 -50.05
C ALA A 164 -16.05 16.52 -49.30
N SER A 165 -16.51 16.45 -48.04
CA SER A 165 -16.42 15.23 -47.22
C SER A 165 -17.18 14.04 -47.83
N ARG A 166 -18.39 14.28 -48.35
CA ARG A 166 -19.19 13.24 -49.03
C ARG A 166 -18.52 12.75 -50.31
N GLU A 167 -17.97 13.65 -51.12
CA GLU A 167 -17.27 13.29 -52.35
C GLU A 167 -15.98 12.49 -52.07
N LEU A 168 -15.21 12.88 -51.05
CA LEU A 168 -14.02 12.14 -50.63
C LEU A 168 -14.36 10.73 -50.12
N LEU A 169 -15.50 10.54 -49.45
CA LEU A 169 -15.95 9.23 -48.94
C LEU A 169 -16.55 8.33 -50.02
N ASN A 170 -17.25 8.90 -51.01
CA ASN A 170 -17.88 8.15 -52.09
C ASN A 170 -16.89 7.66 -53.15
N LYS A 171 -15.69 8.26 -53.20
CA LYS A 171 -14.65 7.89 -54.13
C LYS A 171 -13.86 6.69 -53.61
N GLU A 172 -13.65 5.69 -54.47
CA GLU A 172 -12.71 4.60 -54.19
C GLU A 172 -11.28 5.10 -54.39
N TRP A 173 -10.45 4.94 -53.35
CA TRP A 173 -9.05 5.34 -53.38
C TRP A 173 -8.16 4.12 -53.51
N LYS A 174 -7.13 4.20 -54.36
CA LYS A 174 -6.12 3.16 -54.46
C LYS A 174 -5.26 3.15 -53.20
N THR A 175 -5.06 1.97 -52.63
CA THR A 175 -4.31 1.76 -51.38
C THR A 175 -2.86 1.33 -51.60
N SER A 176 -2.47 1.08 -52.86
CA SER A 176 -1.11 0.78 -53.33
C SER A 176 -0.71 1.68 -54.49
N ALA A 177 0.60 1.89 -54.67
CA ALA A 177 1.17 2.61 -55.81
C ALA A 177 1.25 1.79 -57.11
N GLU A 178 0.53 0.66 -57.18
CA GLU A 178 0.26 -0.12 -58.38
C GLU A 178 -1.25 -0.14 -58.63
#